data_AF-A0A126T8Q1-F1
#
_entry.id   AF-A0A126T8Q1-F1
#
_cell.length_a   1.000
_cell.length_b   1.000
_cell.length_c   1.000
_cell.angle_alpha   90.00
_cell.angle_beta   90.00
_cell.angle_gamma   90.00
#
_symmetry.space_group_name_H-M   'P 1'
#
loop_
_entity.id
_entity.type
_entity.pdbx_description
1 polymer ?
#
loop_
_entity_poly.entity_id
_entity_poly.type
_entity_poly.pdbx_seq_one_letter_code
_entity_poly.pdbx_strand_id
1 'polypeptide(L)'
;MTTHQPPFSAGSGRVFDAVKEEDLVQGEALYSRFNSFGATGVMKVKHCRTIPPVVVELGELVGLIYRSDKGQQGQKLTYIHRMDDPPRLVSNVEGTQLYIVGGSYRVTAQGIEG
;
A
#
# COMPACT_ATOMS: atom_id res chain seq x y z
N MET A 1 12.93 41.02 3.93
CA MET A 1 13.18 39.57 4.03
C MET A 1 12.29 38.91 3.00
N THR A 2 12.86 38.48 1.88
CA THR A 2 12.14 38.03 0.69
C THR A 2 12.16 36.51 0.68
N THR A 3 10.99 35.87 0.81
CA THR A 3 10.85 34.42 0.79
C THR A 3 11.07 33.90 -0.62
N HIS A 4 12.19 33.20 -0.84
CA HIS A 4 12.43 32.42 -2.07
C HIS A 4 11.57 31.16 -2.02
N GLN A 5 10.48 31.16 -2.78
CA GLN A 5 9.73 29.96 -3.11
C GLN A 5 10.42 29.30 -4.33
N PRO A 6 10.91 28.06 -4.26
CA PRO A 6 11.49 27.41 -5.42
C PRO A 6 10.38 27.04 -6.42
N PRO A 7 10.64 27.13 -7.74
CA PRO A 7 9.67 26.71 -8.75
C PRO A 7 9.54 25.19 -8.71
N PHE A 8 8.35 24.69 -8.39
CA PHE A 8 7.97 23.31 -8.63
C PHE A 8 8.05 23.07 -10.15
N SER A 9 9.14 22.42 -10.59
CA SER A 9 9.25 21.95 -11.96
C SER A 9 8.33 20.75 -12.12
N ALA A 10 7.32 20.88 -12.98
CA ALA A 10 6.45 19.79 -13.38
C ALA A 10 7.29 18.73 -14.11
N GLY A 11 7.79 17.76 -13.36
CA GLY A 11 8.43 16.58 -13.90
C GLY A 11 7.46 15.85 -14.83
N SER A 12 7.83 15.78 -16.10
CA SER A 12 7.24 14.95 -17.16
C SER A 12 6.73 13.63 -16.58
N GLY A 13 5.41 13.54 -16.41
CA GLY A 13 4.75 12.33 -15.97
C GLY A 13 4.91 11.27 -17.05
N ARG A 14 5.72 10.24 -16.77
CA ARG A 14 5.67 9.01 -17.56
C ARG A 14 4.22 8.51 -17.54
N VAL A 15 3.71 8.22 -18.72
CA VAL A 15 2.43 7.57 -18.95
C VAL A 15 2.41 6.30 -18.11
N PHE A 16 1.45 6.18 -17.19
CA PHE A 16 1.21 4.94 -16.48
C PHE A 16 0.88 3.86 -17.50
N ASP A 17 1.56 2.71 -17.41
CA ASP A 17 1.26 1.55 -18.24
C ASP A 17 -0.24 1.24 -18.17
N ALA A 18 -0.80 0.81 -19.31
CA ALA A 18 -2.18 0.31 -19.35
C ALA A 18 -2.30 -0.84 -18.34
N VAL A 19 -3.28 -0.74 -17.43
CA VAL A 19 -3.64 -1.84 -16.52
C VAL A 19 -3.88 -3.08 -17.37
N LYS A 20 -3.14 -4.16 -17.10
CA LYS A 20 -3.29 -5.40 -17.83
C LYS A 20 -4.49 -6.15 -17.25
N GLU A 21 -5.27 -6.80 -18.13
CA GLU A 21 -6.39 -7.64 -17.70
C GLU A 21 -5.95 -8.72 -16.69
N GLU A 22 -4.73 -9.24 -16.88
CA GLU A 22 -4.09 -10.20 -15.98
C GLU A 22 -3.92 -9.65 -14.55
N ASP A 23 -3.60 -8.36 -14.39
CA ASP A 23 -3.43 -7.73 -13.07
C ASP A 23 -4.77 -7.65 -12.33
N LEU A 24 -5.88 -7.44 -13.07
CA LEU A 24 -7.23 -7.41 -12.50
C LEU A 24 -7.61 -8.80 -11.99
N VAL A 25 -7.42 -9.83 -12.81
CA VAL A 25 -7.70 -11.23 -12.43
C VAL A 25 -6.86 -11.65 -11.23
N GLN A 26 -5.57 -11.31 -11.21
CA GLN A 26 -4.69 -11.59 -10.07
C GLN A 26 -5.13 -10.85 -8.80
N GLY A 27 -5.55 -9.60 -8.94
CA GLY A 27 -6.08 -8.79 -7.83
C GLY A 27 -7.35 -9.39 -7.22
N GLU A 28 -8.30 -9.81 -8.05
CA GLU A 28 -9.54 -10.46 -7.60
C GLU A 28 -9.27 -11.81 -6.92
N ALA A 29 -8.35 -12.60 -7.48
CA ALA A 29 -7.95 -13.89 -6.91
C ALA A 29 -7.28 -13.71 -5.54
N LEU A 30 -6.36 -12.74 -5.41
CA LEU A 30 -5.74 -12.41 -4.14
C LEU A 30 -6.77 -11.94 -3.11
N TYR A 31 -7.66 -11.02 -3.51
CA TYR A 31 -8.72 -10.52 -2.65
C TYR A 31 -9.58 -11.66 -2.11
N SER A 32 -10.00 -12.57 -2.99
CA SER A 32 -10.85 -13.70 -2.62
C SER A 32 -10.16 -14.65 -1.67
N ARG A 33 -8.87 -14.95 -1.90
CA ARG A 33 -8.06 -15.80 -1.00
C ARG A 33 -7.83 -15.14 0.36
N PHE A 34 -7.58 -13.84 0.39
CA PHE A 34 -7.31 -13.11 1.64
C PHE A 34 -8.57 -12.91 2.47
N ASN A 35 -9.68 -12.52 1.83
CA ASN A 35 -10.93 -12.19 2.51
C ASN A 35 -11.84 -13.38 2.75
N SER A 36 -11.63 -14.50 2.04
CA SER A 36 -12.51 -15.68 2.02
C SER A 36 -13.90 -15.41 1.40
N PHE A 37 -14.03 -14.33 0.62
CA PHE A 37 -15.20 -13.99 -0.19
C PHE A 37 -14.80 -13.14 -1.39
N GLY A 38 -15.62 -13.16 -2.45
CA GLY A 38 -15.34 -12.45 -3.70
C GLY A 38 -15.44 -10.93 -3.55
N ALA A 39 -14.64 -10.20 -4.33
CA ALA A 39 -14.77 -8.74 -4.42
C ALA A 39 -16.14 -8.37 -5.00
N THR A 40 -16.78 -7.35 -4.44
CA THR A 40 -18.07 -6.82 -4.95
C THR A 40 -17.89 -5.94 -6.19
N GLY A 41 -16.65 -5.56 -6.49
CA GLY A 41 -16.28 -4.78 -7.67
C GLY A 41 -14.81 -4.39 -7.65
N VAL A 42 -14.28 -4.11 -8.83
CA VAL A 42 -12.93 -3.58 -9.00
C VAL A 42 -13.02 -2.13 -9.46
N MET A 43 -12.25 -1.25 -8.82
CA MET A 43 -12.25 0.17 -9.13
C MET A 43 -10.87 0.62 -9.60
N LYS A 44 -10.82 1.27 -10.78
CA LYS A 44 -9.62 1.94 -11.25
C LYS A 44 -9.52 3.33 -10.64
N VAL A 45 -8.50 3.55 -9.83
CA VAL A 45 -8.22 4.86 -9.24
C VAL A 45 -7.15 5.57 -10.07
N LYS A 46 -7.46 6.75 -10.60
CA LYS A 46 -6.46 7.60 -11.23
C LYS A 46 -5.58 8.19 -10.12
N HIS A 47 -4.30 7.82 -10.08
CA HIS A 47 -3.35 8.38 -9.13
C HIS A 47 -2.05 8.79 -9.82
N CYS A 48 -1.44 9.90 -9.38
CA CYS A 48 0.00 10.15 -9.61
C CYS A 48 0.79 9.24 -8.66
N ARG A 49 2.03 8.85 -9.02
CA ARG A 49 2.88 7.81 -8.39
C ARG A 49 2.43 7.37 -6.98
N THR A 50 2.15 6.07 -6.78
CA THR A 50 1.62 5.54 -5.49
C THR A 50 2.53 5.88 -4.31
N ILE A 51 3.84 5.91 -4.56
CA ILE A 51 4.86 6.38 -3.62
C ILE A 51 5.63 7.53 -4.30
N PRO A 52 5.78 8.70 -3.65
CA PRO A 52 6.58 9.81 -4.16
C PRO A 52 8.03 9.41 -4.48
N PRO A 53 8.69 10.07 -5.45
CA PRO A 53 10.07 9.74 -5.83
C PRO A 53 11.09 10.04 -4.72
N VAL A 54 10.74 10.88 -3.75
CA VAL A 54 11.56 11.21 -2.58
C VAL A 54 10.71 10.98 -1.34
N VAL A 55 11.25 10.24 -0.38
CA VAL A 55 10.62 9.89 0.89
C VAL A 55 11.60 10.07 2.04
N VAL A 56 11.07 10.23 3.24
CA VAL A 56 11.87 10.32 4.48
C VAL A 56 11.78 8.99 5.21
N GLU A 57 12.92 8.37 5.50
CA GLU A 57 12.98 7.15 6.29
C GLU A 57 12.73 7.46 7.78
N LEU A 58 11.75 6.78 8.37
CA LEU A 58 11.38 6.94 9.77
C LEU A 58 11.89 5.77 10.64
N GLY A 59 12.08 4.60 10.03
CA GLY A 59 12.60 3.40 10.68
C GLY A 59 12.09 2.11 10.04
N GLU A 60 12.07 1.03 10.82
CA GLU A 60 11.62 -0.30 10.41
C GLU A 60 10.21 -0.59 10.93
N LEU A 61 9.36 -1.19 10.10
CA LEU A 61 8.04 -1.67 10.50
C LEU A 61 8.15 -3.08 11.09
N VAL A 62 8.39 -3.15 12.40
CA VAL A 62 8.57 -4.43 13.12
C VAL A 62 7.26 -5.20 13.35
N GLY A 63 6.12 -4.56 13.12
CA GLY A 63 4.82 -5.20 13.24
C GLY A 63 3.69 -4.32 12.69
N LEU A 64 2.59 -4.97 12.31
CA LEU A 64 1.42 -4.33 11.74
C LEU A 64 0.17 -4.75 12.50
N ILE A 65 -0.61 -3.76 12.91
CA ILE A 65 -1.91 -3.95 13.52
C ILE A 65 -2.95 -3.32 12.61
N TYR A 66 -3.93 -4.10 12.16
CA TYR A 66 -4.98 -3.61 11.27
C TYR A 66 -6.34 -4.24 11.61
N ARG A 67 -7.42 -3.61 11.15
CA ARG A 67 -8.78 -4.16 11.25
C ARG A 67 -9.31 -4.53 9.89
N SER A 68 -9.90 -5.71 9.79
CA SER A 68 -10.52 -6.23 8.57
C SER A 68 -11.68 -7.15 8.93
N ASP A 69 -12.66 -7.24 8.04
CA ASP A 69 -13.76 -8.20 8.11
C ASP A 69 -13.49 -9.48 7.31
N LYS A 70 -12.21 -9.75 6.96
CA LYS A 70 -11.83 -11.01 6.33
C LYS A 70 -12.29 -12.22 7.16
N GLY A 71 -12.75 -13.26 6.48
CA GLY A 71 -13.35 -14.45 7.09
C GLY A 71 -14.81 -14.29 7.51
N GLN A 72 -15.28 -13.05 7.77
CA GLN A 72 -16.66 -12.77 8.16
C GLN A 72 -17.10 -11.37 7.76
N GLN A 73 -17.63 -11.24 6.55
CA GLN A 73 -18.04 -9.96 5.97
C GLN A 73 -18.95 -9.16 6.92
N GLY A 74 -18.60 -7.89 7.13
CA GLY A 74 -19.32 -6.99 8.05
C GLY A 74 -18.90 -7.06 9.52
N GLN A 75 -18.06 -8.01 9.94
CA GLN A 75 -17.55 -8.10 11.32
C GLN A 75 -16.03 -7.88 11.36
N LYS A 76 -15.63 -6.65 11.75
CA LYS A 76 -14.21 -6.29 11.81
C LYS A 76 -13.53 -6.91 13.02
N LEU A 77 -12.48 -7.68 12.77
CA LEU A 77 -11.54 -8.19 13.77
C LEU A 77 -10.22 -7.42 13.71
N THR A 78 -9.49 -7.41 14.83
CA THR A 78 -8.12 -6.84 14.89
C THR A 78 -7.11 -7.95 14.63
N TYR A 79 -6.21 -7.72 13.68
CA TYR A 79 -5.14 -8.61 13.30
C TYR A 79 -3.80 -7.97 13.70
N ILE A 80 -2.91 -8.78 14.27
CA ILE A 80 -1.59 -8.36 14.75
C ILE A 80 -0.56 -9.30 14.12
N HIS A 81 0.38 -8.73 13.38
CA HIS A 81 1.45 -9.47 12.72
C HIS A 81 2.80 -8.86 13.09
N ARG A 82 3.79 -9.71 13.36
CA ARG A 82 5.20 -9.30 13.43
C ARG A 82 5.83 -9.52 12.06
N MET A 83 6.84 -8.71 11.75
CA MET A 83 7.62 -8.84 10.53
C MET A 83 8.94 -9.51 10.86
N ASP A 84 9.26 -10.62 10.18
CA ASP A 84 10.53 -11.33 10.32
C ASP A 84 11.62 -10.65 9.47
N ASP A 85 11.24 -10.13 8.29
CA ASP A 85 12.06 -9.23 7.44
C ASP A 85 11.40 -7.83 7.36
N PRO A 86 11.68 -6.93 8.32
CA PRO A 86 10.96 -5.67 8.46
C PRO A 86 11.09 -4.76 7.24
N PRO A 87 9.97 -4.33 6.62
CA PRO A 87 10.03 -3.30 5.60
C PRO A 87 10.35 -1.92 6.22
N ARG A 88 10.81 -1.00 5.38
CA ARG A 88 11.05 0.39 5.81
C ARG A 88 9.72 1.13 5.95
N LEU A 89 9.56 1.81 7.08
CA LEU A 89 8.50 2.79 7.29
C LEU A 89 9.02 4.16 6.85
N VAL A 90 8.35 4.76 5.88
CA VAL A 90 8.74 6.05 5.30
C VAL A 90 7.55 7.01 5.25
N SER A 91 7.81 8.31 5.13
CA SER A 91 6.78 9.32 4.85
C SER A 91 7.06 10.10 3.57
N ASN A 92 6.06 10.82 3.05
CA ASN A 92 6.31 11.93 2.14
C ASN A 92 7.09 13.05 2.85
N VAL A 93 7.62 13.99 2.06
CA VAL A 93 8.44 15.10 2.58
C VAL A 93 7.66 16.07 3.46
N GLU A 94 6.33 16.15 3.30
CA GLU A 94 5.44 16.95 4.15
C GLU A 94 5.08 16.26 5.48
N GLY A 95 5.42 14.97 5.64
CA GLY A 95 5.09 14.19 6.85
C GLY A 95 3.60 13.91 7.05
N THR A 96 2.79 13.99 5.99
CA THR A 96 1.33 13.84 6.04
C THR A 96 0.82 12.45 5.64
N GLN A 97 1.69 11.61 5.05
CA GLN A 97 1.34 10.27 4.58
C GLN A 97 2.48 9.30 4.83
N LEU A 98 2.13 8.11 5.36
CA LEU A 98 3.06 6.99 5.55
C LEU A 98 3.00 6.02 4.36
N TYR A 99 4.15 5.41 4.07
CA TYR A 99 4.30 4.33 3.10
C TYR A 99 5.16 3.22 3.70
N ILE A 100 4.94 2.00 3.22
CA ILE A 100 5.71 0.81 3.58
C ILE A 100 6.49 0.40 2.32
N VAL A 101 7.82 0.27 2.43
CA VAL A 101 8.71 0.00 1.29
C VAL A 101 9.62 -1.20 1.57
N GLY A 102 9.60 -2.17 0.67
CA GLY A 102 10.42 -3.38 0.77
C GLY A 102 9.78 -4.45 1.66
N GLY A 103 10.63 -5.26 2.30
CA GLY A 103 10.25 -6.41 3.12
C GLY A 103 9.82 -7.63 2.29
N SER A 104 9.79 -8.77 2.97
CA SER A 104 9.48 -10.07 2.35
C SER A 104 8.27 -10.71 3.02
N TYR A 105 7.07 -10.20 2.75
CA TYR A 105 5.83 -10.74 3.31
C TYR A 105 4.92 -11.36 2.25
N ARG A 106 4.00 -12.21 2.73
CA ARG A 106 2.93 -12.83 1.93
C ARG A 106 1.57 -12.54 2.54
N VAL A 107 0.60 -12.35 1.66
CA VAL A 107 -0.81 -12.18 2.02
C VAL A 107 -1.54 -13.51 1.82
N THR A 108 -2.03 -14.08 2.92
CA THR A 108 -2.69 -15.38 3.03
C THR A 108 -4.09 -15.25 3.65
N ALA A 109 -4.89 -16.32 3.65
CA ALA A 109 -6.19 -16.30 4.34
C ALA A 109 -6.02 -16.08 5.86
N GLN A 110 -4.90 -16.55 6.43
CA GLN A 110 -4.53 -16.42 7.83
C GLN A 110 -4.06 -14.99 8.16
N GLY A 111 -3.47 -14.26 7.22
CA GLY A 111 -3.16 -12.84 7.37
C GLY A 111 -1.93 -12.43 6.58
N ILE A 112 -1.09 -11.63 7.21
CA ILE A 112 0.19 -11.21 6.66
C ILE A 112 1.28 -12.03 7.37
N GLU A 113 2.12 -12.70 6.60
CA GLU A 113 3.17 -13.60 7.10
C GLU A 113 4.52 -13.19 6.53
N GLY A 114 5.59 -13.33 7.33
CA GLY A 114 6.96 -12.94 6.99
C GLY A 114 7.38 -11.59 7.57
#